data_AF-X1D590-F1
#
_entry.id   AF-X1D590-F1
#
_cell.length_a   1.000
_cell.length_b   1.000
_cell.length_c   1.000
_cell.angle_alpha   90.00
_cell.angle_beta   90.00
_cell.angle_gamma   90.00
#
_symmetry.space_group_name_H-M   'P 1'
#
loop_
_entity.id
_entity.type
_entity.pdbx_description
1 polymer ?
#
loop_
_entity_poly.entity_id
_entity_poly.type
_entity_poly.pdbx_seq_one_letter_code
_entity_poly.pdbx_strand_id
1 'polypeptide(L)'
;MPLEGLVIVDSNLIHRVLWGKVVSLPFWQIAQGAGEERAINVAALGAIVSFCPSISRDSLASVMAKRLPSARVTANLLAFDEALKLAHNLRGGLKSIDTKDEFEI
;
A
#
# COMPACT_ATOMS: atom_id res chain seq x y z
N MET A 1 -6.72 -4.91 17.14
CA MET A 1 -7.22 -4.64 15.77
C MET A 1 -8.44 -5.52 15.53
N PRO A 2 -9.53 -5.02 14.92
CA PRO A 2 -10.75 -5.80 14.68
C PRO A 2 -10.48 -6.99 13.74
N LEU A 3 -11.24 -8.09 13.87
CA LEU A 3 -11.10 -9.30 13.03
C LEU A 3 -11.18 -9.03 11.51
N GLU A 4 -11.84 -7.96 11.10
CA GLU A 4 -11.97 -7.58 9.68
C GLU A 4 -10.93 -6.58 9.19
N GLY A 5 -9.99 -6.17 10.05
CA GLY A 5 -8.96 -5.20 9.70
C GLY A 5 -8.10 -5.69 8.54
N LEU A 6 -7.74 -4.77 7.64
CA LEU A 6 -6.76 -5.04 6.59
C LEU A 6 -5.37 -4.75 7.13
N VAL A 7 -4.44 -5.69 6.98
CA VAL A 7 -3.02 -5.50 7.28
C VAL A 7 -2.25 -5.31 5.98
N ILE A 8 -1.51 -4.20 5.88
CA ILE A 8 -0.64 -3.91 4.74
C ILE A 8 0.81 -3.97 5.23
N VAL A 9 1.65 -4.75 4.57
CA VAL A 9 3.05 -4.96 4.99
C VAL A 9 4.03 -4.77 3.84
N ASP A 10 5.27 -4.43 4.19
CA ASP A 10 6.40 -4.49 3.27
C ASP A 10 6.84 -5.95 3.08
N SER A 11 6.71 -6.47 1.86
CA SER A 11 7.04 -7.85 1.50
C SER A 11 8.55 -8.15 1.54
N ASN A 12 9.40 -7.13 1.48
CA ASN A 12 10.84 -7.29 1.57
C ASN A 12 11.30 -7.54 3.02
N LEU A 13 10.51 -7.09 4.00
CA LEU A 13 10.88 -7.13 5.41
C LEU A 13 10.02 -8.13 6.20
N ILE A 14 8.76 -8.28 5.84
CA ILE A 14 7.78 -9.09 6.57
C ILE A 14 7.37 -10.30 5.74
N HIS A 15 7.80 -11.47 6.20
CA HIS A 15 7.62 -12.74 5.48
C HIS A 15 6.45 -13.58 6.01
N ARG A 16 5.97 -13.30 7.22
CA ARG A 16 4.87 -14.03 7.87
C ARG A 16 3.96 -13.06 8.60
N VAL A 17 2.66 -13.14 8.31
CA VAL A 17 1.61 -12.35 8.96
C VAL A 17 0.47 -13.29 9.30
N LEU A 18 0.18 -13.44 10.60
CA LEU A 18 -0.96 -14.24 11.07
C LEU A 18 -2.20 -13.34 11.13
N TRP A 19 -2.79 -13.05 9.97
CA TRP A 19 -3.96 -12.17 9.85
C TRP A 19 -4.86 -12.59 8.69
N GLY A 20 -6.18 -12.38 8.83
CA GLY A 20 -7.15 -12.87 7.83
C GLY A 20 -7.10 -12.13 6.49
N LYS A 21 -6.91 -10.81 6.51
CA LYS A 21 -6.79 -9.98 5.30
C LYS A 21 -5.43 -9.30 5.27
N VAL A 22 -4.55 -9.76 4.39
CA VAL A 22 -3.20 -9.23 4.25
C VAL A 22 -2.95 -8.80 2.82
N VAL A 23 -2.32 -7.63 2.68
CA VAL A 23 -1.80 -7.09 1.43
C VAL A 23 -0.31 -6.89 1.61
N SER A 24 0.48 -7.51 0.74
CA SER A 24 1.93 -7.50 0.80
C SER A 24 2.46 -6.81 -0.45
N LEU A 25 3.18 -5.69 -0.28
CA LEU A 25 3.82 -4.94 -1.37
C LEU A 25 5.29 -4.68 -1.06
N PRO A 26 6.16 -4.62 -2.07
CA PRO A 26 7.59 -4.38 -1.86
C PRO A 26 7.88 -2.88 -1.75
N PHE A 27 7.43 -2.22 -0.66
CA PHE A 27 7.55 -0.76 -0.53
C PHE A 27 8.99 -0.26 -0.62
N TRP A 28 9.93 -1.00 -0.03
CA TRP A 28 11.35 -0.70 -0.16
C TRP A 28 11.82 -0.71 -1.62
N GLN A 29 11.46 -1.72 -2.41
CA GLN A 29 11.81 -1.76 -3.84
C GLN A 29 11.13 -0.64 -4.65
N ILE A 30 9.87 -0.30 -4.32
CA ILE A 30 9.16 0.80 -4.98
C ILE A 30 9.87 2.13 -4.73
N ALA A 31 10.27 2.40 -3.49
CA ALA A 31 11.00 3.62 -3.14
C ALA A 31 12.38 3.68 -3.81
N GLN A 32 13.11 2.57 -3.85
CA GLN A 32 14.38 2.47 -4.57
C GLN A 32 14.21 2.69 -6.08
N GLY A 33 13.22 2.07 -6.70
CA GLY A 33 12.91 2.23 -8.12
C GLY A 33 12.54 3.66 -8.49
N ALA A 34 11.97 4.42 -7.55
CA ALA A 34 11.68 5.83 -7.71
C ALA A 34 12.89 6.77 -7.49
N GLY A 35 14.03 6.22 -7.05
CA GLY A 35 15.26 6.98 -6.81
C GLY A 35 15.28 7.79 -5.50
N GLU A 36 14.37 7.52 -4.57
CA GLU A 36 14.33 8.16 -3.24
C GLU A 36 13.91 7.14 -2.19
N GLU A 37 14.88 6.55 -1.49
CA GLU A 37 14.62 5.53 -0.46
C GLU A 37 13.69 6.05 0.65
N ARG A 38 13.73 7.35 0.95
CA ARG A 38 12.85 7.95 1.97
C ARG A 38 11.40 8.04 1.52
N ALA A 39 11.08 7.75 0.25
CA ALA A 39 9.72 7.70 -0.26
C ALA A 39 8.97 6.41 0.11
N ILE A 40 9.58 5.50 0.90
CA ILE A 40 8.93 4.26 1.36
C ILE A 40 7.60 4.51 2.08
N ASN A 41 7.51 5.58 2.88
CA ASN A 41 6.28 5.98 3.56
C ASN A 41 5.22 6.51 2.59
N VAL A 42 5.64 7.17 1.51
CA VAL A 42 4.77 7.67 0.46
C VAL A 42 4.28 6.52 -0.43
N ALA A 43 5.11 5.51 -0.70
CA ALA A 43 4.68 4.25 -1.30
C ALA A 43 3.61 3.56 -0.42
N ALA A 44 3.86 3.44 0.89
CA ALA A 44 2.88 2.88 1.82
C ALA A 44 1.56 3.67 1.82
N LEU A 45 1.62 5.01 1.74
CA LEU A 45 0.44 5.86 1.60
C LEU A 45 -0.33 5.57 0.30
N GLY A 46 0.36 5.37 -0.83
CA GLY A 46 -0.25 4.96 -2.09
C GLY A 46 -1.05 3.67 -1.96
N ALA A 47 -0.49 2.66 -1.29
CA ALA A 47 -1.21 1.41 -1.04
C ALA A 47 -2.44 1.60 -0.15
N ILE A 48 -2.34 2.37 0.94
CA ILE A 48 -3.46 2.67 1.85
C ILE A 48 -4.61 3.34 1.09
N VAL A 49 -4.31 4.32 0.25
CA VAL A 49 -5.31 5.09 -0.53
C VAL A 49 -6.13 4.18 -1.43
N SER A 50 -5.53 3.13 -1.98
CA SER A 50 -6.23 2.14 -2.81
C SER A 50 -7.40 1.45 -2.09
N PHE A 51 -7.35 1.37 -0.76
CA PHE A 51 -8.38 0.78 0.09
C PHE A 51 -9.29 1.83 0.76
N CYS A 52 -9.05 3.12 0.53
CA CYS A 52 -9.80 4.23 1.12
C CYS A 52 -10.52 5.04 0.02
N PRO A 53 -11.75 4.65 -0.38
CA PRO A 53 -12.46 5.28 -1.50
C PRO A 53 -12.81 6.76 -1.27
N SER A 54 -12.74 7.24 -0.03
CA SER A 54 -12.96 8.64 0.32
C SER A 54 -11.77 9.56 0.05
N ILE A 55 -10.61 9.02 -0.31
CA ILE A 55 -9.38 9.80 -0.48
C ILE A 55 -9.04 9.92 -1.97
N SER A 56 -8.99 11.16 -2.47
CA SER A 56 -8.62 11.44 -3.86
C SER A 56 -7.10 11.43 -4.07
N ARG A 57 -6.66 10.77 -5.14
CA ARG A 57 -5.28 10.78 -5.61
C ARG A 57 -4.78 12.19 -5.91
N ASP A 58 -5.58 13.00 -6.60
CA ASP A 58 -5.18 14.36 -7.00
C ASP A 58 -5.07 15.31 -5.82
N SER A 59 -5.95 15.15 -4.82
CA SER A 59 -5.84 15.90 -3.57
C SER A 59 -4.53 15.59 -2.85
N LEU A 60 -4.14 14.31 -2.78
CA LEU A 60 -2.87 13.91 -2.18
C LEU A 60 -1.65 14.40 -2.99
N ALA A 61 -1.70 14.32 -4.32
CA ALA A 61 -0.64 14.84 -5.17
C ALA A 61 -0.43 16.35 -4.97
N SER A 62 -1.51 17.12 -4.86
CA SER A 62 -1.45 18.55 -4.53
C SER A 62 -0.82 18.81 -3.16
N VAL A 63 -1.17 18.01 -2.15
CA VAL A 63 -0.59 18.12 -0.80
C VAL A 63 0.89 17.77 -0.80
N MET A 64 1.31 16.72 -1.52
CA MET A 64 2.71 16.33 -1.66
C MET A 64 3.54 17.44 -2.31
N ALA A 65 3.04 18.04 -3.40
CA ALA A 65 3.71 19.15 -4.06
C ALA A 65 3.88 20.37 -3.14
N LYS A 66 2.98 20.58 -2.18
CA LYS A 66 3.06 21.68 -1.19
C LYS A 66 3.95 21.37 0.01
N ARG A 67 4.01 20.10 0.45
CA ARG A 67 4.67 19.70 1.70
C ARG A 67 6.08 19.16 1.52
N LEU A 68 6.41 18.66 0.34
CA LEU A 68 7.73 18.10 0.05
C LEU A 68 8.65 19.17 -0.56
N PRO A 69 9.97 19.08 -0.32
CA PRO A 69 10.93 19.86 -1.09
C PRO A 69 10.77 19.59 -2.59
N SER A 70 10.84 20.64 -3.42
CA SER A 70 10.61 20.55 -4.87
C SER A 70 11.44 19.44 -5.55
N ALA A 71 12.70 19.30 -5.16
CA ALA A 71 13.62 18.29 -5.67
C ALA A 71 13.16 16.83 -5.41
N ARG A 72 12.26 16.61 -4.45
CA ARG A 72 11.77 15.28 -4.05
C ARG A 72 10.35 14.98 -4.51
N VAL A 73 9.61 15.98 -4.98
CA VAL A 73 8.19 15.83 -5.35
C VAL A 73 8.02 14.73 -6.40
N THR A 74 8.83 14.75 -7.45
CA THR A 74 8.72 13.78 -8.56
C THR A 74 8.96 12.35 -8.09
N ALA A 75 10.05 12.08 -7.38
CA ALA A 75 10.36 10.74 -6.89
C ALA A 75 9.30 10.22 -5.90
N ASN A 76 8.79 11.08 -5.03
CA ASN A 76 7.73 10.68 -4.10
C ASN A 76 6.40 10.41 -4.81
N LEU A 77 6.03 11.22 -5.80
CA LEU A 77 4.83 10.95 -6.62
C LEU A 77 4.95 9.64 -7.41
N LEU A 78 6.12 9.35 -7.96
CA LEU A 78 6.37 8.07 -8.64
C LEU A 78 6.18 6.88 -7.70
N ALA A 79 6.78 6.94 -6.50
CA ALA A 79 6.62 5.89 -5.48
C ALA A 79 5.16 5.73 -5.03
N PHE A 80 4.45 6.85 -4.87
CA PHE A 80 3.02 6.87 -4.53
C PHE A 80 2.17 6.18 -5.60
N ASP A 81 2.32 6.61 -6.86
CA ASP A 81 1.49 6.13 -7.97
C ASP A 81 1.73 4.65 -8.27
N GLU A 82 2.98 4.19 -8.20
CA GLU A 82 3.32 2.78 -8.39
C GLU A 82 2.70 1.90 -7.30
N ALA A 83 2.82 2.29 -6.04
CA ALA A 83 2.21 1.54 -4.94
C ALA A 83 0.68 1.56 -4.99
N LEU A 84 0.07 2.69 -5.37
CA LEU A 84 -1.38 2.83 -5.56
C LEU A 84 -1.88 1.86 -6.64
N LYS A 85 -1.19 1.81 -7.77
CA LYS A 85 -1.50 0.92 -8.89
C LYS A 85 -1.38 -0.56 -8.51
N LEU A 86 -0.28 -0.94 -7.85
CA LEU A 86 -0.07 -2.32 -7.40
C LEU A 86 -1.13 -2.74 -6.38
N ALA A 87 -1.42 -1.89 -5.40
CA ALA A 87 -2.45 -2.17 -4.39
C ALA A 87 -3.85 -2.25 -5.02
N HIS A 88 -4.14 -1.44 -6.04
CA HIS A 88 -5.41 -1.47 -6.76
C HIS A 88 -5.63 -2.82 -7.46
N ASN A 89 -4.58 -3.37 -8.06
CA ASN A 89 -4.64 -4.69 -8.70
C ASN A 89 -4.87 -5.82 -7.68
N LEU A 90 -4.31 -5.68 -6.46
CA LEU A 90 -4.49 -6.66 -5.38
C LEU A 90 -5.89 -6.59 -4.75
N ARG A 91 -6.55 -5.44 -4.79
CA ARG A 91 -7.89 -5.24 -4.23
C ARG A 91 -8.92 -6.20 -4.82
N GLY A 92 -8.78 -6.59 -6.09
CA GLY A 92 -9.67 -7.57 -6.73
C GLY A 92 -9.59 -8.98 -6.13
N GLY A 93 -8.43 -9.36 -5.59
CA GLY A 93 -8.16 -10.68 -5.00
C GLY A 93 -8.49 -10.80 -3.51
N LEU A 94 -8.81 -9.71 -2.83
CA LEU A 94 -9.15 -9.69 -1.39
C LEU A 94 -10.63 -9.97 -1.09
N LYS A 95 -11.42 -10.36 -2.11
CA LYS A 95 -12.78 -10.86 -1.86
C LYS A 95 -12.67 -12.10 -0.97
N SER A 96 -13.39 -12.06 0.15
CA SER A 96 -13.25 -12.94 1.31
C SER A 96 -13.13 -14.42 0.98
N ILE A 97 -12.15 -15.08 1.58
CA ILE A 97 -12.23 -16.51 1.88
C ILE A 97 -13.28 -16.64 2.98
N ASP A 98 -14.45 -17.17 2.64
CA ASP A 98 -15.42 -17.64 3.62
C ASP A 98 -14.76 -18.78 4.41
N THR A 99 -14.34 -18.52 5.64
CA THR A 99 -13.89 -19.55 6.58
C THR A 99 -15.11 -20.33 7.09
N LYS A 100 -15.74 -21.10 6.21
CA LYS A 100 -16.80 -22.05 6.59
C LYS A 100 -16.48 -23.51 6.34
N ASP A 101 -15.36 -23.83 5.70
CA ASP A 101 -15.01 -25.21 5.45
C ASP A 101 -13.80 -25.64 6.29
N GLU A 102 -14.02 -26.74 7.01
CA GLU A 102 -13.03 -27.70 7.49
C GLU A 102 -12.36 -27.45 8.85
N PHE A 103 -13.09 -27.84 9.90
CA PHE A 103 -12.52 -28.72 10.94
C PHE A 103 -13.56 -29.79 11.33
N GLU A 104 -13.77 -30.77 10.46
CA GLU A 104 -14.19 -32.13 10.86
C GLU A 104 -13.03 -33.07 10.52
N ILE A 105 -12.20 -33.43 11.51
CA ILE A 105 -11.57 -34.75 11.67
C ILE A 105 -11.39 -35.00 13.18
#